data_AF-A0A6P6T6Y3-F1
#
_entry.id   AF-A0A6P6T6Y3-F1
#
_cell.length_a   1.000
_cell.length_b   1.000
_cell.length_c   1.000
_cell.angle_alpha   90.00
_cell.angle_beta   90.00
_cell.angle_gamma   90.00
#
_symmetry.space_group_name_H-M   'P 1'
#
loop_
_entity.id
_entity.type
_entity.pdbx_description
1 polymer ?
#
loop_
_entity_poly.entity_id
_entity_poly.type
_entity_poly.pdbx_seq_one_letter_code
_entity_poly.pdbx_strand_id
1 'polypeptide(L)'
;MPRRNSLFSALSIFLLGFLWFISPPAEAALKTYQFDIQVKNVSRLCHAKPIVTVNGRFPGPTVYVREGDRVQINVTNHAQYNVSIHWVKREEINQGNQTRGNKDNY
;
A
#
# COMPACT_ATOMS: atom_id res chain seq x y z
N MET A 1 -43.43 -15.23 -34.55
CA MET A 1 -43.47 -13.98 -33.76
C MET A 1 -42.65 -14.19 -32.49
N PRO A 2 -41.51 -13.53 -32.30
CA PRO A 2 -40.72 -13.67 -31.09
C PRO A 2 -41.53 -13.17 -29.88
N ARG A 3 -41.62 -13.98 -28.83
CA ARG A 3 -42.27 -13.62 -27.55
C ARG A 3 -41.59 -12.38 -27.01
N ARG A 4 -42.36 -11.32 -26.70
CA ARG A 4 -41.93 -10.02 -26.13
C ARG A 4 -40.85 -10.13 -25.03
N ASN A 5 -40.87 -11.20 -24.26
CA ASN A 5 -39.93 -11.51 -23.17
C ASN A 5 -38.49 -11.78 -23.67
N SER A 6 -38.33 -12.21 -24.92
CA SER A 6 -37.04 -12.52 -25.56
C SER A 6 -36.24 -11.27 -25.90
N LEU A 7 -36.90 -10.17 -26.27
CA LEU A 7 -36.23 -8.89 -26.58
C LEU A 7 -35.70 -8.20 -25.32
N PHE A 8 -36.48 -8.22 -24.23
CA PHE A 8 -36.01 -7.72 -22.93
C PHE A 8 -34.83 -8.53 -22.39
N SER A 9 -34.84 -9.85 -22.59
CA SER A 9 -33.73 -10.72 -22.20
C SER A 9 -32.46 -10.43 -22.99
N ALA A 10 -32.56 -10.23 -24.32
CA ALA A 10 -31.41 -9.89 -25.15
C ALA A 10 -30.79 -8.53 -24.75
N LEU A 11 -31.62 -7.51 -24.52
CA LEU A 11 -31.17 -6.19 -24.10
C LEU A 11 -30.45 -6.22 -22.74
N SER A 12 -30.95 -6.99 -21.77
CA SER A 12 -30.28 -7.19 -20.48
C SER A 12 -28.90 -7.85 -20.63
N ILE A 13 -28.77 -8.87 -21.50
CA ILE A 13 -27.49 -9.53 -21.75
C ILE A 13 -26.49 -8.56 -22.38
N PHE A 14 -26.93 -7.74 -23.35
CA PHE A 14 -26.10 -6.69 -23.94
C PHE A 14 -25.65 -5.65 -22.92
N LEU A 15 -26.55 -5.19 -22.05
CA LEU A 15 -26.24 -4.22 -21.00
C LEU A 15 -25.23 -4.78 -19.98
N LEU A 16 -25.38 -6.04 -19.56
CA LEU A 16 -24.45 -6.70 -18.64
C LEU A 16 -23.07 -6.91 -19.27
N GLY A 17 -23.02 -7.31 -20.56
CA GLY A 17 -21.77 -7.44 -21.30
C GLY A 17 -21.07 -6.09 -21.47
N PHE A 18 -21.83 -5.03 -21.77
CA PHE A 18 -21.30 -3.67 -21.91
C PHE A 18 -20.78 -3.11 -20.57
N LEU A 19 -21.49 -3.35 -19.47
CA LEU A 19 -21.04 -2.99 -18.12
C LEU A 19 -19.75 -3.71 -17.72
N TRP A 20 -19.62 -4.98 -18.07
CA TRP A 20 -18.39 -5.73 -17.81
C TRP A 20 -17.21 -5.21 -18.65
N PHE A 21 -17.47 -4.85 -19.91
CA PHE A 21 -16.47 -4.30 -20.83
C PHE A 21 -15.96 -2.92 -20.42
N ILE A 22 -16.79 -2.10 -19.77
CA ILE A 22 -16.39 -0.76 -19.29
C ILE A 22 -15.63 -0.82 -17.96
N SER A 23 -15.53 -1.98 -17.31
CA SER A 23 -14.82 -2.05 -16.03
C SER A 23 -13.35 -1.64 -16.18
N PRO A 24 -12.86 -0.67 -15.36
CA PRO A 24 -11.48 -0.25 -15.45
C PRO A 24 -10.55 -1.38 -14.97
N PRO A 25 -9.37 -1.55 -15.60
CA PRO A 25 -8.39 -2.52 -15.13
C PRO A 25 -7.91 -2.16 -13.72
N ALA A 26 -7.61 -3.18 -12.91
CA ALA A 26 -6.93 -2.98 -11.64
C ALA A 26 -5.51 -2.45 -11.89
N GLU A 27 -5.29 -1.17 -11.64
CA GLU A 27 -4.00 -0.53 -11.88
C GLU A 27 -3.12 -0.53 -10.63
N ALA A 28 -1.95 -1.16 -10.76
CA ALA A 28 -0.88 -1.10 -9.78
C ALA A 28 -0.18 0.26 -9.83
N ALA A 29 -0.14 0.98 -8.71
CA ALA A 29 0.48 2.31 -8.68
C ALA A 29 1.99 2.22 -8.41
N LEU A 30 2.77 3.11 -9.03
CA LEU A 30 4.15 3.39 -8.60
C LEU A 30 4.12 4.42 -7.47
N LYS A 31 4.62 4.04 -6.29
CA LYS A 31 4.74 4.91 -5.12
C LYS A 31 6.20 5.27 -4.89
N THR A 32 6.52 6.55 -5.07
CA THR A 32 7.88 7.07 -4.90
C THR A 32 8.03 7.77 -3.55
N TYR A 33 9.08 7.43 -2.81
CA TYR A 33 9.44 8.04 -1.53
C TYR A 33 10.89 8.54 -1.54
N GLN A 34 11.14 9.64 -0.83
CA GLN A 34 12.48 10.18 -0.60
C GLN A 34 12.87 9.98 0.88
N PHE A 35 13.99 9.30 1.10
CA PHE A 35 14.53 8.96 2.40
C PHE A 35 15.89 9.64 2.58
N ASP A 36 15.90 10.75 3.32
CA ASP A 36 17.10 11.44 3.76
C ASP A 36 17.52 10.89 5.12
N ILE A 37 18.59 10.10 5.13
CA ILE A 37 19.10 9.48 6.35
C ILE A 37 20.01 10.47 7.05
N GLN A 38 19.69 10.82 8.30
CA GLN A 38 20.44 11.83 9.06
C GLN A 38 20.48 11.50 10.56
N VAL A 39 21.54 11.92 11.23
CA VAL A 39 21.65 11.83 12.69
C VAL A 39 20.94 13.03 13.30
N LYS A 40 20.04 12.78 14.26
CA LYS A 40 19.35 13.85 15.00
C LYS A 40 19.25 13.51 16.48
N ASN A 41 19.42 14.52 17.33
CA ASN A 41 19.17 14.38 18.76
C ASN A 41 17.66 14.29 18.99
N VAL A 42 17.22 13.17 19.56
CA VAL A 42 15.83 12.95 19.93
C VAL A 42 15.74 12.81 21.45
N SER A 43 14.89 13.62 22.06
CA SER A 43 14.67 13.66 23.52
C SER A 43 13.57 12.71 23.95
N ARG A 44 13.85 11.85 24.93
CA ARG A 44 12.87 11.00 25.62
C ARG A 44 13.17 10.99 27.10
N LEU A 45 12.13 11.10 27.94
CA LEU A 45 12.24 11.04 29.40
C LEU A 45 13.42 11.90 29.93
N CYS A 46 13.50 13.15 29.47
CA CYS A 46 14.53 14.14 29.82
C CYS A 46 15.97 13.86 29.31
N HIS A 47 16.20 12.84 28.48
CA HIS A 47 17.51 12.57 27.88
C HIS A 47 17.47 12.69 26.36
N ALA A 48 18.36 13.53 25.81
CA ALA A 48 18.60 13.61 24.38
C ALA A 48 19.66 12.58 23.98
N LYS A 49 19.38 11.79 22.94
CA LYS A 49 20.35 10.89 22.32
C LYS A 49 20.42 11.12 20.81
N PRO A 50 21.62 11.15 20.21
CA PRO A 50 21.76 11.15 18.76
C PRO A 50 21.31 9.80 18.22
N ILE A 51 20.34 9.80 17.31
CA ILE A 51 19.86 8.58 16.64
C ILE A 51 19.78 8.79 15.14
N VAL A 52 19.83 7.69 14.39
CA VAL A 52 19.58 7.67 12.95
C VAL A 52 18.10 7.92 12.72
N THR A 53 17.76 8.82 11.80
CA THR A 53 16.38 9.16 11.45
C THR A 53 16.19 9.20 9.95
N VAL A 54 14.95 8.98 9.50
CA VAL A 54 14.54 9.18 8.12
C VAL A 54 13.79 10.50 8.04
N ASN A 55 14.28 11.43 7.22
CA ASN A 55 13.76 12.79 7.04
C ASN A 55 13.65 13.54 8.38
N GLY A 56 14.61 13.33 9.28
CA GLY A 56 14.66 13.98 10.60
C GLY A 56 13.55 13.57 11.58
N ARG A 57 12.81 12.48 11.30
CA ARG A 57 11.68 11.97 12.10
C ARG A 57 11.99 10.65 12.80
N PHE A 58 11.47 10.50 14.01
CA PHE A 58 11.48 9.26 14.77
C PHE A 58 10.15 9.06 15.51
N PRO A 59 9.39 7.97 15.25
CA PRO A 59 9.65 6.96 14.20
C PRO A 59 9.69 7.59 12.80
N GLY A 60 10.35 6.92 11.85
CA GLY A 60 10.42 7.38 10.46
C GLY A 60 9.03 7.41 9.79
N PRO A 61 8.91 8.01 8.59
CA PRO A 61 7.64 8.04 7.88
C PRO A 61 7.15 6.64 7.52
N THR A 62 5.85 6.41 7.68
CA THR A 62 5.19 5.19 7.23
C THR A 62 5.10 5.15 5.70
N VAL A 63 5.44 4.01 5.12
CA VAL A 63 5.27 3.74 3.68
C VAL A 63 3.92 3.06 3.49
N TYR A 64 2.97 3.76 2.85
CA TYR A 64 1.64 3.23 2.56
C TYR A 64 1.57 2.68 1.14
N VAL A 65 1.30 1.40 1.02
CA VAL A 65 1.28 0.66 -0.24
C VAL A 65 0.15 -0.36 -0.22
N ARG A 66 -0.46 -0.62 -1.38
CA ARG A 66 -1.40 -1.72 -1.56
C ARG A 66 -0.71 -2.92 -2.19
N GLU A 67 -1.35 -4.08 -2.09
CA GLU A 67 -0.93 -5.23 -2.87
C GLU A 67 -0.93 -4.89 -4.37
N GLY A 68 0.12 -5.32 -5.06
CA GLY A 68 0.35 -4.99 -6.47
C GLY A 68 1.08 -3.67 -6.73
N ASP A 69 1.10 -2.72 -5.79
CA ASP A 69 1.84 -1.46 -5.97
C ASP A 69 3.36 -1.72 -6.10
N ARG A 70 4.02 -0.92 -6.93
CA ARG A 70 5.49 -0.86 -7.02
C ARG A 70 5.98 0.28 -6.15
N VAL A 71 7.05 0.04 -5.39
CA VAL A 71 7.62 1.04 -4.49
C VAL A 71 9.00 1.41 -4.96
N GLN A 72 9.24 2.71 -5.16
CA GLN A 72 10.56 3.25 -5.44
C GLN A 72 10.97 4.16 -4.29
N ILE A 73 12.14 3.89 -3.71
CA ILE A 73 12.64 4.65 -2.55
C ILE A 73 14.01 5.17 -2.90
N ASN A 74 14.08 6.48 -3.06
CA ASN A 74 15.32 7.20 -3.31
C ASN A 74 15.94 7.51 -1.95
N VAL A 75 17.15 7.01 -1.71
CA VAL A 75 17.82 7.11 -0.41
C VAL A 75 19.03 8.00 -0.56
N THR A 76 19.14 9.02 0.29
CA THR A 76 20.33 9.87 0.41
C THR A 76 20.88 9.74 1.82
N ASN A 77 22.13 9.31 1.95
CA ASN A 77 22.77 9.16 3.24
C ASN A 77 23.56 10.43 3.60
N HIS A 78 23.05 11.19 4.58
CA HIS A 78 23.72 12.35 5.16
C HIS A 78 24.42 12.01 6.49
N ALA A 79 24.35 10.75 6.94
CA ALA A 79 25.06 10.30 8.13
C ALA A 79 26.53 9.98 7.81
N GLN A 80 27.38 10.08 8.82
CA GLN A 80 28.82 9.82 8.72
C GLN A 80 29.20 8.33 8.64
N TYR A 81 28.23 7.41 8.66
CA TYR A 81 28.44 5.97 8.64
C TYR A 81 27.67 5.32 7.50
N ASN A 82 28.11 4.12 7.10
CA ASN A 82 27.45 3.32 6.07
C ASN A 82 26.07 2.86 6.54
N VAL A 83 25.10 2.87 5.64
CA VAL A 83 23.69 2.56 5.92
C VAL A 83 23.17 1.52 4.92
N SER A 84 22.43 0.55 5.44
CA SER A 84 21.56 -0.33 4.66
C SER A 84 20.13 -0.25 5.20
N ILE A 85 19.15 -0.44 4.32
CA ILE A 85 17.73 -0.43 4.68
C ILE A 85 17.18 -1.83 4.46
N HIS A 86 16.52 -2.37 5.48
CA HIS A 86 15.85 -3.66 5.42
C HIS A 86 14.33 -3.47 5.60
N TRP A 87 13.56 -4.10 4.71
CA TRP A 87 12.11 -4.05 4.73
C TRP A 87 11.55 -5.27 5.45
N VAL A 88 10.79 -5.04 6.52
CA VAL A 88 10.00 -6.09 7.17
C VAL A 88 8.54 -5.85 6.83
N LYS A 89 7.90 -6.84 6.20
CA LYS A 89 6.47 -6.75 5.89
C LYS A 89 5.66 -6.80 7.18
N ARG A 90 4.78 -5.82 7.38
CA ARG A 90 3.74 -5.84 8.41
C ARG A 90 2.40 -5.73 7.72
N GLU A 91 1.55 -6.73 7.90
CA GLU A 91 0.17 -6.70 7.43
C GLU A 91 -0.70 -6.08 8.51
N GLU A 92 -1.39 -5.00 8.16
CA GLU A 92 -2.43 -4.44 9.02
C GLU A 92 -3.76 -5.08 8.62
N ILE A 93 -4.32 -5.87 9.53
CA ILE A 93 -5.63 -6.49 9.33
C ILE A 93 -6.71 -5.51 9.77
N ASN A 94 -7.52 -5.04 8.81
CA ASN A 94 -8.72 -4.25 9.10
C ASN A 94 -9.75 -5.15 9.80
N GLN A 95 -9.70 -5.23 11.13
CA GLN A 95 -10.55 -6.07 11.97
C GLN A 95 -12.02 -5.58 12.06
N GLY A 96 -12.44 -4.67 11.17
CA GLY A 96 -13.81 -4.14 11.13
C GLY A 96 -14.85 -5.08 10.52
N ASN A 97 -14.44 -6.14 9.80
CA ASN A 97 -15.35 -7.11 9.15
C ASN A 97 -14.65 -8.47 8.90
N GLN A 98 -13.90 -9.00 9.86
CA GLN A 98 -13.39 -10.37 9.77
C GLN A 98 -14.21 -11.30 10.67
N THR A 99 -15.15 -12.04 10.08
CA THR A 99 -15.43 -13.38 10.60
C THR A 99 -14.12 -14.16 10.53
N ARG A 100 -13.80 -14.81 11.64
CA ARG A 100 -12.57 -15.54 11.92
C ARG A 100 -12.36 -16.65 10.89
N GLY A 101 -11.80 -16.31 9.74
CA GLY A 101 -11.38 -17.24 8.70
C GLY A 101 -10.06 -17.89 9.10
N ASN A 102 -10.08 -19.21 9.14
CA ASN A 102 -9.02 -20.11 9.58
C ASN A 102 -7.65 -19.75 8.97
N LYS A 103 -6.65 -19.45 9.82
CA LYS A 103 -5.24 -19.36 9.43
C LYS A 103 -4.55 -20.69 9.72
N ASP A 104 -4.97 -21.71 8.99
CA ASP A 104 -4.20 -22.94 8.81
C ASP A 104 -3.95 -23.07 7.29
N ASN A 105 -2.72 -23.44 6.90
CA ASN A 105 -2.19 -23.60 5.54
C ASN A 105 -1.37 -22.42 4.98
N TYR A 106 -0.18 -22.19 5.51
CA TYR A 106 1.13 -22.54 4.90
C TYR A 106 2.26 -22.16 5.88
#